data_AF-A0A6F9MRF6-F1
#
_entry.id   AF-A0A6F9MRF6-F1
#
_cell.length_a   1.000
_cell.length_b   1.000
_cell.length_c   1.000
_cell.angle_alpha   90.00
_cell.angle_beta   90.00
_cell.angle_gamma   90.00
#
_symmetry.space_group_name_H-M   'P 1'
#
loop_
_entity.id
_entity.type
_entity.pdbx_description
1 polymer ?
#
loop_
_entity_poly.entity_id
_entity_poly.type
_entity_poly.pdbx_seq_one_letter_code
_entity_poly.pdbx_strand_id
1 'polypeptide(L)'
;MQTQSFKNILVEYVKYLEIDLANSLINKTKFARNVIFLNNIKNIFLNSLNPLYIESEEYEKRFENLKQQIDKFQLEATNKIHINNELLIELELIEKYIVSNSKFKIKCQEFYISSKYFSDAFMSHIDKKEFKDFLSQQDNSDDENIEEKVFVQSLLEFNNALSHLIIAISSNSEAIQQKNIYSAINHLYRASLDNYKIIIRFTINKINNEEIIKSFLSIREQEFLLLGQDLKDKNIKFYNPNNKNNEEKNIIQAYQELYKAINEILEN
;
A
#
# COMPACT_ATOMS: atom_id res chain seq x y z
N MET A 1 18.38 -0.05 15.73
CA MET A 1 17.77 -1.32 15.30
C MET A 1 16.80 -1.09 14.14
N GLN A 2 15.78 -0.24 14.31
CA GLN A 2 14.79 0.08 13.29
C GLN A 2 15.35 0.49 11.92
N THR A 3 16.31 1.41 11.87
CA THR A 3 17.00 1.85 10.64
C THR A 3 17.64 0.67 9.89
N GLN A 4 18.28 -0.25 10.62
CA GLN A 4 18.91 -1.43 10.05
C GLN A 4 17.88 -2.42 9.52
N SER A 5 16.75 -2.60 10.21
CA SER A 5 15.65 -3.45 9.75
C SER A 5 15.07 -2.93 8.43
N PHE A 6 14.85 -1.62 8.31
CA PHE A 6 14.43 -1.03 7.04
C PHE A 6 15.46 -1.26 5.93
N LYS A 7 16.76 -1.10 6.21
CA LYS A 7 17.82 -1.41 5.25
C LYS A 7 17.74 -2.85 4.76
N ASN A 8 17.59 -3.80 5.69
CA ASN A 8 17.52 -5.23 5.36
C ASN A 8 16.31 -5.53 4.46
N ILE A 9 15.12 -5.00 4.78
CA ILE A 9 13.92 -5.17 3.95
C ILE A 9 14.13 -4.58 2.56
N LEU A 10 14.73 -3.39 2.47
CA LEU A 10 14.93 -2.69 1.20
C LEU A 10 15.99 -3.39 0.32
N VAL A 11 17.00 -4.03 0.91
CA VAL A 11 17.92 -4.91 0.17
C VAL A 11 17.18 -6.09 -0.44
N GLU A 12 16.32 -6.76 0.31
CA GLU A 12 15.52 -7.87 -0.22
C GLU A 12 14.54 -7.39 -1.31
N TYR A 13 13.96 -6.20 -1.16
CA TYR A 13 13.15 -5.58 -2.21
C TYR A 13 13.94 -5.32 -3.51
N VAL A 14 15.18 -4.85 -3.42
CA VAL A 14 16.04 -4.67 -4.60
C VAL A 14 16.27 -6.00 -5.31
N LYS A 15 16.60 -7.08 -4.58
CA LYS A 15 16.74 -8.43 -5.17
C LYS A 15 15.47 -8.91 -5.86
N TYR A 16 14.30 -8.58 -5.32
CA TYR A 16 13.02 -8.84 -5.99
C TYR A 16 12.91 -8.08 -7.32
N LEU A 17 13.25 -6.78 -7.33
CA LEU A 17 13.20 -5.94 -8.54
C LEU A 17 14.14 -6.43 -9.65
N GLU A 18 15.32 -6.95 -9.31
CA GLU A 18 16.26 -7.55 -10.26
C GLU A 18 15.63 -8.64 -11.12
N ILE A 19 14.72 -9.41 -10.54
CA ILE A 19 14.00 -10.50 -11.20
C ILE A 19 12.76 -9.96 -11.90
N ASP A 20 11.96 -9.13 -11.24
CA ASP A 20 10.72 -8.60 -11.80
C ASP A 20 10.98 -7.80 -13.09
N LEU A 21 12.01 -6.95 -13.08
CA LEU A 21 12.41 -6.18 -14.28
C LEU A 21 12.91 -7.09 -15.40
N ALA A 22 13.73 -8.09 -15.09
CA ALA A 22 14.26 -9.03 -16.08
C ALA A 22 13.16 -9.88 -16.74
N ASN A 23 12.06 -10.13 -16.02
CA ASN A 23 10.93 -10.94 -16.48
C ASN A 23 9.73 -10.09 -16.93
N SER A 24 9.83 -8.76 -16.89
CA SER A 24 8.76 -7.83 -17.29
C SER A 24 8.29 -7.99 -18.75
N LEU A 25 9.16 -8.48 -19.64
CA LEU A 25 8.82 -8.78 -21.04
C LEU A 25 8.11 -10.12 -21.21
N ILE A 26 8.15 -11.00 -20.19
CA ILE A 26 7.57 -12.33 -20.20
C ILE A 26 6.32 -12.33 -19.32
N ASN A 27 5.28 -11.63 -19.77
CA ASN A 27 3.96 -11.46 -19.14
C ASN A 27 3.23 -12.78 -18.76
N LYS A 28 3.77 -13.95 -19.14
CA LYS A 28 3.19 -15.27 -18.92
C LYS A 28 3.86 -16.08 -17.82
N THR A 29 4.85 -15.53 -17.12
CA THR A 29 5.58 -16.29 -16.10
C THR A 29 4.98 -16.12 -14.71
N LYS A 30 5.12 -17.16 -13.88
CA LYS A 30 4.96 -17.10 -12.41
C LYS A 30 5.89 -16.07 -11.71
N PHE A 31 6.73 -15.38 -12.49
CA PHE A 31 7.83 -14.53 -12.06
C PHE A 31 7.58 -13.02 -12.24
N ALA A 32 6.53 -12.62 -12.97
CA ALA A 32 6.21 -11.20 -13.18
C ALA A 32 5.14 -10.72 -12.19
N ARG A 33 5.35 -9.55 -11.57
CA ARG A 33 4.40 -8.88 -10.65
C ARG A 33 3.85 -9.83 -9.60
N ASN A 34 4.75 -10.51 -8.90
CA ASN A 34 4.35 -11.48 -7.91
C ASN A 34 3.84 -10.76 -6.66
N VAL A 35 2.52 -10.58 -6.63
CA VAL A 35 1.78 -9.89 -5.59
C VAL A 35 1.95 -10.53 -4.22
N ILE A 36 2.28 -11.83 -4.14
CA ILE A 36 2.56 -12.49 -2.87
C ILE A 36 3.84 -11.89 -2.25
N PHE A 37 4.93 -11.77 -3.02
CA PHE A 37 6.16 -11.14 -2.53
C PHE A 37 5.94 -9.68 -2.13
N LEU A 38 5.27 -8.91 -2.99
CA LEU A 38 5.00 -7.51 -2.70
C LEU A 38 4.12 -7.35 -1.45
N ASN A 39 3.14 -8.24 -1.23
CA ASN A 39 2.30 -8.20 -0.02
C ASN A 39 3.10 -8.56 1.24
N ASN A 40 4.01 -9.53 1.16
CA ASN A 40 4.90 -9.87 2.28
C ASN A 40 5.85 -8.71 2.62
N ILE A 41 6.47 -8.09 1.61
CA ILE A 41 7.29 -6.89 1.79
C ILE A 41 6.47 -5.75 2.39
N LYS A 42 5.26 -5.51 1.90
CA LYS A 42 4.31 -4.51 2.44
C LYS A 42 4.05 -4.75 3.92
N ASN A 43 3.67 -5.97 4.30
CA ASN A 43 3.35 -6.32 5.68
C ASN A 43 4.54 -6.12 6.61
N ILE A 44 5.72 -6.63 6.24
CA ILE A 44 6.92 -6.48 7.07
C ILE A 44 7.30 -5.00 7.18
N PHE A 45 7.35 -4.28 6.06
CA PHE A 45 7.74 -2.87 6.01
C PHE A 45 6.83 -1.98 6.87
N LEU A 46 5.50 -2.11 6.72
CA LEU A 46 4.55 -1.29 7.47
C LEU A 46 4.55 -1.63 8.96
N ASN A 47 4.64 -2.90 9.34
CA ASN A 47 4.74 -3.29 10.75
C ASN A 47 6.07 -2.82 11.37
N SER A 48 7.16 -2.76 10.61
CA SER A 48 8.46 -2.22 11.07
C SER A 48 8.43 -0.72 11.40
N LEU A 49 7.32 -0.02 11.20
CA LEU A 49 7.13 1.32 11.77
C LEU A 49 6.96 1.29 13.29
N ASN A 50 6.46 0.18 13.84
CA ASN A 50 6.41 -0.07 15.27
C ASN A 50 7.76 -0.64 15.76
N PRO A 51 8.50 0.07 16.63
CA PRO A 51 9.77 -0.44 17.15
C PRO A 51 9.64 -1.78 17.87
N LEU A 52 8.52 -2.03 18.57
CA LEU A 52 8.28 -3.28 19.30
C LEU A 52 8.15 -4.48 18.37
N TYR A 53 7.61 -4.28 17.16
CA TYR A 53 7.52 -5.36 16.18
C TYR A 53 8.91 -5.79 15.71
N ILE A 54 9.83 -4.85 15.51
CA ILE A 54 11.20 -5.16 15.07
C ILE A 54 11.97 -6.02 16.08
N GLU A 55 11.65 -5.89 17.36
CA GLU A 55 12.25 -6.65 18.45
C GLU A 55 11.55 -8.00 18.70
N SER A 56 10.52 -8.33 17.92
CA SER A 56 9.71 -9.53 18.11
C SER A 56 10.23 -10.73 17.32
N GLU A 57 10.01 -11.93 17.87
CA GLU A 57 10.23 -13.20 17.15
C GLU A 57 9.39 -13.29 15.85
N GLU A 58 8.25 -12.60 15.82
CA GLU A 58 7.40 -12.55 14.63
C GLU A 58 8.10 -11.84 13.46
N TYR A 59 8.77 -10.71 13.71
CA TYR A 59 9.55 -10.03 12.70
C TYR A 59 10.69 -10.92 12.18
N GLU A 60 11.45 -11.55 13.06
CA GLU A 60 12.56 -12.43 12.67
C GLU A 60 12.07 -13.58 11.78
N LYS A 61 10.99 -14.26 12.20
CA LYS A 61 10.37 -15.34 11.44
C LYS A 61 9.89 -14.89 10.06
N ARG A 62 9.17 -13.76 9.99
CA ARG A 62 8.63 -13.23 8.72
C ARG A 62 9.73 -12.76 7.79
N PHE A 63 10.74 -12.07 8.31
CA PHE A 63 11.86 -11.58 7.52
C PHE A 63 12.71 -12.72 6.97
N GLU A 64 13.00 -13.74 7.77
CA GLU A 64 13.75 -14.92 7.32
C GLU A 64 12.95 -15.71 6.27
N ASN A 65 11.63 -15.85 6.43
CA ASN A 65 10.77 -16.45 5.39
C ASN A 65 10.82 -15.64 4.09
N LEU A 66 10.68 -14.31 4.15
CA LEU A 66 10.78 -13.44 2.97
C LEU A 66 12.12 -13.66 2.23
N LYS A 67 13.22 -13.68 2.98
CA LYS A 67 14.56 -13.90 2.44
C LYS A 67 14.68 -15.27 1.76
N GLN A 68 14.24 -16.34 2.41
CA GLN A 68 14.24 -17.69 1.83
C GLN A 68 13.40 -17.79 0.56
N GLN A 69 12.24 -17.13 0.53
CA GLN A 69 11.40 -17.10 -0.66
C GLN A 69 12.09 -16.33 -1.80
N ILE A 70 12.74 -15.20 -1.53
CA ILE A 70 13.49 -14.42 -2.53
C ILE A 70 14.72 -15.17 -3.03
N ASP A 71 15.48 -15.82 -2.15
CA ASP A 71 16.65 -16.61 -2.53
C ASP A 71 16.23 -17.78 -3.44
N LYS A 72 15.14 -18.48 -3.10
CA LYS A 72 14.55 -19.51 -3.97
C LYS A 72 14.08 -18.92 -5.31
N PHE A 73 13.42 -17.76 -5.28
CA PHE A 73 12.96 -17.06 -6.47
C PHE A 73 14.13 -16.66 -7.38
N GLN A 74 15.24 -16.20 -6.81
CA GLN A 74 16.49 -15.95 -7.50
C GLN A 74 17.04 -17.23 -8.13
N LEU A 75 17.07 -18.35 -7.42
CA LEU A 75 17.60 -19.61 -7.98
C LEU A 75 16.77 -20.12 -9.17
N GLU A 76 15.45 -19.93 -9.13
CA GLU A 76 14.54 -20.38 -10.19
C GLU A 76 14.45 -19.41 -11.40
N ALA A 77 14.88 -18.15 -11.23
CA ALA A 77 14.76 -17.13 -12.27
C ALA A 77 15.71 -17.40 -13.45
N THR A 78 15.16 -17.41 -14.66
CA THR A 78 15.92 -17.64 -15.90
C THR A 78 16.72 -16.41 -16.33
N ASN A 79 16.15 -15.21 -16.11
CA ASN A 79 16.80 -13.93 -16.37
C ASN A 79 16.85 -13.10 -15.09
N LYS A 80 17.95 -12.38 -14.92
CA LYS A 80 18.15 -11.41 -13.84
C LYS A 80 18.83 -10.18 -14.42
N ILE A 81 18.40 -9.01 -13.98
CA ILE A 81 19.17 -7.78 -14.18
C ILE A 81 19.92 -7.56 -12.89
N HIS A 82 21.24 -7.46 -12.94
CA HIS A 82 21.98 -7.00 -11.76
C HIS A 82 21.75 -5.50 -11.63
N ILE A 83 20.92 -5.13 -10.65
CA ILE A 83 20.76 -3.74 -10.28
C ILE A 83 22.07 -3.38 -9.57
N ASN A 84 22.83 -2.50 -10.21
CA ASN A 84 24.22 -2.15 -9.94
C ASN A 84 24.62 -2.31 -8.45
N ASN A 85 25.75 -2.99 -8.20
CA ASN A 85 26.35 -3.14 -6.87
C ASN A 85 26.64 -1.78 -6.17
N GLU A 86 26.60 -0.68 -6.92
CA GLU A 86 26.74 0.70 -6.43
C GLU A 86 25.47 1.29 -5.79
N LEU A 87 24.33 0.58 -5.80
CA LEU A 87 23.09 1.08 -5.19
C LEU A 87 23.23 1.05 -3.66
N LEU A 88 23.87 2.08 -3.14
CA LEU A 88 24.25 2.19 -1.74
C LEU A 88 23.01 2.62 -0.95
N ILE A 89 22.39 1.70 -0.21
CA ILE A 89 21.32 2.03 0.71
C ILE A 89 21.94 2.64 1.98
N GLU A 90 21.82 3.96 2.10
CA GLU A 90 22.43 4.74 3.17
C GLU A 90 21.57 4.73 4.45
N LEU A 91 22.18 4.33 5.57
CA LEU A 91 21.49 4.29 6.86
C LEU A 91 21.07 5.69 7.32
N GLU A 92 21.87 6.71 7.06
CA GLU A 92 21.56 8.10 7.41
C GLU A 92 20.31 8.60 6.66
N LEU A 93 20.17 8.24 5.39
CA LEU A 93 19.00 8.62 4.58
C LEU A 93 17.75 7.82 4.97
N ILE A 94 17.88 6.55 5.34
CA ILE A 94 16.78 5.78 5.95
C ILE A 94 16.33 6.47 7.24
N GLU A 95 17.25 6.84 8.11
CA GLU A 95 16.94 7.50 9.37
C GLU A 95 16.19 8.82 9.12
N LYS A 96 16.74 9.66 8.24
CA LYS A 96 16.17 10.96 7.85
C LYS A 96 14.77 10.83 7.26
N TYR A 97 14.59 9.94 6.27
CA TYR A 97 13.40 9.96 5.42
C TYR A 97 12.33 8.94 5.77
N ILE A 98 12.64 7.92 6.56
CA ILE A 98 11.69 6.87 6.97
C ILE A 98 11.44 6.98 8.48
N VAL A 99 12.49 6.84 9.30
CA VAL A 99 12.35 6.72 10.77
C VAL A 99 11.96 8.05 11.41
N SER A 100 12.66 9.13 11.06
CA SER A 100 12.46 10.46 11.62
C SER A 100 11.41 11.29 10.89
N ASN A 101 10.96 10.87 9.70
CA ASN A 101 10.01 11.63 8.88
C ASN A 101 8.55 11.35 9.28
N SER A 102 7.98 12.22 10.12
CA SER A 102 6.60 12.09 10.60
C SER A 102 5.56 12.05 9.47
N LYS A 103 5.73 12.87 8.42
CA LYS A 103 4.80 12.91 7.28
C LYS A 103 4.76 11.58 6.53
N PHE A 104 5.93 10.99 6.28
CA PHE A 104 6.03 9.67 5.65
C PHE A 104 5.36 8.59 6.52
N LYS A 105 5.66 8.57 7.83
CA LYS A 105 5.06 7.61 8.76
C LYS A 105 3.53 7.71 8.82
N ILE A 106 2.97 8.91 8.84
CA ILE A 106 1.51 9.12 8.81
C ILE A 106 0.91 8.48 7.55
N LYS A 107 1.53 8.66 6.38
CA LYS A 107 1.04 8.06 5.13
C LYS A 107 1.17 6.55 5.10
N CYS A 108 2.23 5.99 5.67
CA CYS A 108 2.31 4.55 5.85
C CYS A 108 1.23 4.01 6.81
N GLN A 109 0.92 4.74 7.89
CA GLN A 109 -0.15 4.37 8.83
C GLN A 109 -1.54 4.42 8.18
N GLU A 110 -1.84 5.48 7.41
CA GLU A 110 -3.06 5.58 6.60
C GLU A 110 -3.19 4.39 5.63
N PHE A 111 -2.07 4.00 4.99
CA PHE A 111 -2.04 2.88 4.07
C PHE A 111 -2.21 1.53 4.78
N TYR A 112 -1.57 1.33 5.94
CA TYR A 112 -1.75 0.14 6.77
C TYR A 112 -3.22 -0.04 7.19
N ILE A 113 -3.83 1.02 7.73
CA ILE A 113 -5.24 1.00 8.19
C ILE A 113 -6.18 0.72 7.03
N SER A 114 -6.03 1.42 5.91
CA SER A 114 -6.90 1.21 4.74
C SER A 114 -6.73 -0.18 4.12
N SER A 115 -5.53 -0.78 4.18
CA SER A 115 -5.28 -2.15 3.74
C SER A 115 -6.01 -3.17 4.62
N LYS A 116 -5.99 -2.98 5.94
CA LYS A 116 -6.75 -3.81 6.88
C LYS A 116 -8.25 -3.73 6.62
N TYR A 117 -8.81 -2.53 6.54
CA TYR A 117 -10.22 -2.32 6.22
C TYR A 117 -10.63 -2.93 4.87
N PHE A 118 -9.77 -2.84 3.87
CA PHE A 118 -10.01 -3.51 2.60
C PHE A 118 -10.07 -5.03 2.76
N SER A 119 -9.09 -5.62 3.46
CA SER A 119 -9.03 -7.07 3.70
C SER A 119 -10.28 -7.56 4.44
N ASP A 120 -10.69 -6.84 5.50
CA ASP A 120 -11.86 -7.17 6.31
C ASP A 120 -13.15 -7.07 5.49
N ALA A 121 -13.35 -5.96 4.78
CA ALA A 121 -14.51 -5.78 3.91
C ALA A 121 -14.57 -6.82 2.79
N PHE A 122 -13.42 -7.21 2.22
CA PHE A 122 -13.34 -8.25 1.20
C PHE A 122 -13.76 -9.62 1.75
N MET A 123 -13.38 -9.94 2.98
CA MET A 123 -13.73 -11.22 3.60
C MET A 123 -15.19 -11.29 4.04
N SER A 124 -15.78 -10.17 4.46
CA SER A 124 -17.10 -10.13 5.09
C SER A 124 -18.23 -9.66 4.19
N HIS A 125 -17.99 -8.67 3.32
CA HIS A 125 -19.05 -7.90 2.68
C HIS A 125 -19.01 -7.87 1.16
N ILE A 126 -17.88 -8.17 0.53
CA ILE A 126 -17.73 -8.13 -0.93
C ILE A 126 -18.02 -9.51 -1.52
N ASP A 127 -18.83 -9.57 -2.58
CA ASP A 127 -19.02 -10.84 -3.30
C ASP A 127 -17.77 -11.14 -4.13
N LYS A 128 -17.07 -12.22 -3.77
CA LYS A 128 -15.84 -12.67 -4.42
C LYS A 128 -16.04 -12.92 -5.92
N LYS A 129 -17.25 -13.27 -6.36
CA LYS A 129 -17.57 -13.48 -7.79
C LYS A 129 -17.53 -12.19 -8.60
N GLU A 130 -17.72 -11.05 -7.96
CA GLU A 130 -17.65 -9.73 -8.60
C GLU A 130 -16.19 -9.26 -8.78
N PHE A 131 -15.23 -9.96 -8.16
CA PHE A 131 -13.81 -9.67 -8.22
C PHE A 131 -13.07 -10.58 -9.20
N LYS A 132 -13.11 -10.24 -10.48
CA LYS A 132 -12.31 -10.93 -11.52
C LYS A 132 -10.85 -10.47 -11.58
N ASP A 133 -10.55 -9.31 -10.97
CA ASP A 133 -9.25 -8.62 -11.07
C ASP A 133 -8.30 -8.94 -9.90
N PHE A 134 -8.75 -9.70 -8.90
CA PHE A 134 -7.84 -10.32 -7.93
C PHE A 134 -7.16 -11.47 -8.66
N LEU A 135 -5.95 -11.20 -9.14
CA LEU A 135 -5.03 -12.15 -9.76
C LEU A 135 -5.39 -13.61 -9.45
N SER A 136 -5.54 -14.41 -10.50
CA SER A 136 -5.66 -15.88 -10.48
C SER A 136 -4.60 -16.62 -9.63
N GLN A 137 -3.69 -15.90 -8.95
CA GLN A 137 -2.65 -16.36 -8.04
C GLN A 137 -3.00 -16.19 -6.54
N GLN A 138 -4.06 -15.45 -6.18
CA GLN A 138 -4.62 -15.42 -4.81
C GLN A 138 -5.83 -16.37 -4.64
N ASP A 139 -6.27 -17.00 -5.73
CA ASP A 139 -7.46 -17.87 -5.81
C ASP A 139 -7.27 -19.26 -5.19
N ASN A 140 -6.08 -19.58 -4.68
CA ASN A 140 -5.95 -20.68 -3.74
C ASN A 140 -6.44 -20.18 -2.37
N SER A 141 -7.75 -20.32 -2.15
CA SER A 141 -8.43 -20.07 -0.87
C SER A 141 -7.83 -20.83 0.32
N ASP A 142 -6.96 -21.80 0.04
CA ASP A 142 -6.34 -22.71 1.00
C ASP A 142 -4.84 -22.44 1.19
N ASP A 143 -4.29 -21.36 0.62
CA ASP A 143 -2.92 -20.95 0.92
C ASP A 143 -2.89 -20.23 2.27
N GLU A 144 -2.64 -21.00 3.34
CA GLU A 144 -2.46 -20.54 4.74
C GLU A 144 -1.44 -19.39 4.88
N ASN A 145 -0.69 -19.07 3.83
CA ASN A 145 0.31 -18.01 3.79
C ASN A 145 -0.25 -16.61 3.44
N ILE A 146 -1.51 -16.47 3.00
CA ILE A 146 -2.11 -15.14 2.70
C ILE A 146 -2.95 -14.66 3.89
N GLU A 147 -2.28 -13.98 4.83
CA GLU A 147 -2.92 -13.43 6.03
C GLU A 147 -3.81 -12.20 5.76
N GLU A 148 -3.52 -11.45 4.69
CA GLU A 148 -4.27 -10.25 4.30
C GLU A 148 -4.57 -10.26 2.80
N LYS A 149 -5.85 -10.06 2.46
CA LYS A 149 -6.25 -9.83 1.07
C LYS A 149 -5.91 -8.38 0.71
N VAL A 150 -5.32 -8.18 -0.47
CA VAL A 150 -4.80 -6.88 -0.89
C VAL A 150 -5.28 -6.51 -2.28
N PHE A 151 -5.80 -5.29 -2.42
CA PHE A 151 -6.17 -4.78 -3.72
C PHE A 151 -4.92 -4.52 -4.57
N VAL A 152 -4.84 -5.18 -5.73
CA VAL A 152 -3.65 -5.17 -6.61
C VAL A 152 -3.22 -3.75 -6.98
N GLN A 153 -4.16 -2.87 -7.33
CA GLN A 153 -3.84 -1.49 -7.70
C GLN A 153 -3.15 -0.76 -6.54
N SER A 154 -3.68 -0.90 -5.32
CA SER A 154 -3.09 -0.31 -4.12
C SER A 154 -1.69 -0.85 -3.83
N LEU A 155 -1.47 -2.15 -4.05
CA LEU A 155 -0.15 -2.76 -3.91
C LEU A 155 0.85 -2.29 -4.98
N LEU A 156 0.40 -2.02 -6.20
CA LEU A 156 1.24 -1.45 -7.25
C LEU A 156 1.65 -0.01 -6.92
N GLU A 157 0.75 0.79 -6.33
CA GLU A 157 1.10 2.10 -5.81
C GLU A 157 2.13 1.99 -4.67
N PHE A 158 2.00 1.01 -3.76
CA PHE A 158 3.04 0.75 -2.75
C PHE A 158 4.39 0.35 -3.37
N ASN A 159 4.40 -0.50 -4.39
CA ASN A 159 5.61 -0.85 -5.13
C ASN A 159 6.27 0.39 -5.74
N ASN A 160 5.49 1.29 -6.35
CA ASN A 160 5.99 2.56 -6.86
C ASN A 160 6.57 3.44 -5.75
N ALA A 161 5.93 3.46 -4.57
CA ALA A 161 6.44 4.20 -3.42
C ALA A 161 7.81 3.67 -2.96
N LEU A 162 7.99 2.35 -2.88
CA LEU A 162 9.27 1.73 -2.53
C LEU A 162 10.35 2.01 -3.58
N SER A 163 10.01 1.94 -4.88
CA SER A 163 10.95 2.28 -5.96
C SER A 163 11.48 3.72 -5.83
N HIS A 164 10.59 4.68 -5.57
CA HIS A 164 11.01 6.07 -5.30
C HIS A 164 11.83 6.18 -4.01
N LEU A 165 11.46 5.46 -2.95
CA LEU A 165 12.19 5.47 -1.69
C LEU A 165 13.63 4.96 -1.87
N ILE A 166 13.83 3.88 -2.63
CA ILE A 166 15.15 3.36 -2.98
C ILE A 166 15.99 4.42 -3.71
N ILE A 167 15.41 5.10 -4.70
CA ILE A 167 16.12 6.19 -5.41
C ILE A 167 16.50 7.32 -4.43
N ALA A 168 15.61 7.67 -3.50
CA ALA A 168 15.90 8.70 -2.52
C ALA A 168 17.06 8.31 -1.61
N ILE A 169 17.04 7.13 -1.01
CA ILE A 169 18.04 6.70 -0.01
C ILE A 169 19.36 6.19 -0.60
N SER A 170 19.48 6.20 -1.93
CA SER A 170 20.70 5.83 -2.66
C SER A 170 21.24 6.94 -3.55
N SER A 171 20.66 8.14 -3.46
CA SER A 171 21.09 9.30 -4.24
C SER A 171 21.96 10.23 -3.39
N ASN A 172 23.08 10.67 -3.94
CA ASN A 172 23.93 11.70 -3.34
C ASN A 172 23.41 13.14 -3.56
N SER A 173 22.34 13.31 -4.36
CA SER A 173 21.74 14.61 -4.65
C SER A 173 20.51 14.85 -3.78
N GLU A 174 20.55 15.91 -2.96
CA GLU A 174 19.41 16.31 -2.12
C GLU A 174 18.16 16.65 -2.94
N ALA A 175 18.31 17.28 -4.11
CA ALA A 175 17.18 17.58 -4.99
C ALA A 175 16.47 16.29 -5.46
N ILE A 176 17.24 15.26 -5.82
CA ILE A 176 16.70 13.94 -6.20
C ILE A 176 16.07 13.26 -4.98
N GLN A 177 16.72 13.31 -3.81
CA GLN A 177 16.18 12.77 -2.56
C GLN A 177 14.79 13.36 -2.26
N GLN A 178 14.67 14.68 -2.19
CA GLN A 178 13.43 15.38 -1.84
C GLN A 178 12.31 15.09 -2.85
N LYS A 179 12.60 15.14 -4.16
CA LYS A 179 11.64 14.82 -5.22
C LYS A 179 11.08 13.41 -5.08
N ASN A 180 11.95 12.43 -4.82
CA ASN A 180 11.55 11.04 -4.72
C ASN A 180 10.80 10.74 -3.42
N ILE A 181 11.16 11.35 -2.29
CA ILE A 181 10.37 11.22 -1.06
C ILE A 181 8.97 11.83 -1.20
N TYR A 182 8.86 12.99 -1.85
CA TYR A 182 7.55 13.57 -2.19
C TYR A 182 6.72 12.62 -3.07
N SER A 183 7.37 11.98 -4.06
CA SER A 183 6.70 11.02 -4.95
C SER A 183 6.27 9.75 -4.21
N ALA A 184 7.11 9.21 -3.32
CA ALA A 184 6.78 8.05 -2.50
C ALA A 184 5.57 8.32 -1.59
N ILE A 185 5.52 9.50 -0.96
CA ILE A 185 4.38 9.98 -0.17
C ILE A 185 3.10 10.02 -1.01
N ASN A 186 3.18 10.50 -2.25
CA ASN A 186 2.02 10.57 -3.15
C ASN A 186 1.49 9.19 -3.51
N HIS A 187 2.38 8.23 -3.76
CA HIS A 187 2.01 6.87 -4.07
C HIS A 187 1.37 6.16 -2.85
N LEU A 188 1.89 6.32 -1.64
CA LEU A 188 1.24 5.81 -0.42
C LEU A 188 -0.16 6.41 -0.18
N TYR A 189 -0.30 7.70 -0.47
CA TYR A 189 -1.60 8.38 -0.41
C TYR A 189 -2.59 7.81 -1.44
N ARG A 190 -2.16 7.58 -2.68
CA ARG A 190 -2.98 6.95 -3.73
C ARG A 190 -3.36 5.52 -3.36
N ALA A 191 -2.41 4.73 -2.86
CA ALA A 191 -2.66 3.37 -2.39
C ALA A 191 -3.78 3.33 -1.33
N SER A 192 -3.75 4.26 -0.37
CA SER A 192 -4.78 4.40 0.65
C SER A 192 -6.15 4.76 0.06
N LEU A 193 -6.21 5.71 -0.87
CA LEU A 193 -7.45 6.09 -1.55
C LEU A 193 -8.05 4.94 -2.36
N ASP A 194 -7.21 4.18 -3.07
CA ASP A 194 -7.65 3.06 -3.89
C ASP A 194 -8.34 1.99 -3.05
N ASN A 195 -7.83 1.71 -1.84
CA ASN A 195 -8.47 0.81 -0.89
C ASN A 195 -9.87 1.31 -0.47
N TYR A 196 -10.01 2.57 -0.05
CA TYR A 196 -11.32 3.09 0.34
C TYR A 196 -12.33 3.09 -0.81
N LYS A 197 -11.90 3.53 -2.00
CA LYS A 197 -12.75 3.59 -3.19
C LYS A 197 -13.24 2.21 -3.61
N ILE A 198 -12.37 1.21 -3.58
CA ILE A 198 -12.75 -0.14 -4.00
C ILE A 198 -13.72 -0.76 -2.98
N ILE A 199 -13.51 -0.55 -1.68
CA ILE A 199 -14.48 -1.00 -0.66
C ILE A 199 -15.85 -0.41 -0.95
N ILE A 200 -15.95 0.92 -1.06
CA ILE A 200 -17.21 1.64 -1.27
C ILE A 200 -17.89 1.18 -2.56
N ARG A 201 -17.13 1.01 -3.65
CA ARG A 201 -17.69 0.55 -4.93
C ARG A 201 -18.49 -0.75 -4.80
N PHE A 202 -18.02 -1.68 -3.97
CA PHE A 202 -18.66 -2.99 -3.80
C PHE A 202 -19.69 -3.04 -2.67
N THR A 203 -19.66 -2.10 -1.75
CA THR A 203 -20.57 -2.06 -0.61
C THR A 203 -21.74 -1.10 -0.80
N ILE A 204 -21.56 -0.01 -1.55
CA ILE A 204 -22.56 1.08 -1.64
C ILE A 204 -23.93 0.62 -2.13
N ASN A 205 -23.98 -0.29 -3.10
CA ASN A 205 -25.24 -0.79 -3.66
C ASN A 205 -26.01 -1.72 -2.69
N LYS A 206 -25.34 -2.21 -1.65
CA LYS A 206 -25.96 -3.04 -0.61
C LYS A 206 -26.63 -2.19 0.48
N ILE A 207 -26.47 -0.88 0.40
CA ILE A 207 -26.86 0.06 1.45
C ILE A 207 -27.98 0.95 0.92
N ASN A 208 -29.15 0.85 1.54
CA ASN A 208 -30.28 1.75 1.27
C ASN A 208 -30.33 2.89 2.30
N ASN A 209 -29.29 3.74 2.31
CA ASN A 209 -29.19 4.88 3.22
C ASN A 209 -28.87 6.16 2.45
N GLU A 210 -29.82 7.11 2.46
CA GLU A 210 -29.72 8.37 1.71
C GLU A 210 -28.53 9.23 2.15
N GLU A 211 -28.17 9.22 3.44
CA GLU A 211 -27.06 10.04 3.96
C GLU A 211 -25.70 9.53 3.46
N ILE A 212 -25.54 8.22 3.37
CA ILE A 212 -24.34 7.59 2.82
C ILE A 212 -24.24 7.86 1.31
N ILE A 213 -25.34 7.71 0.58
CA ILE A 213 -25.37 8.00 -0.87
C ILE A 213 -25.01 9.47 -1.12
N LYS A 214 -25.61 10.39 -0.35
CA LYS A 214 -25.33 11.83 -0.43
C LYS A 214 -23.87 12.14 -0.10
N SER A 215 -23.32 11.52 0.94
CA SER A 215 -21.91 11.67 1.29
C SER A 215 -21.00 11.23 0.15
N PHE A 216 -21.22 10.01 -0.39
CA PHE A 216 -20.46 9.50 -1.52
C PHE A 216 -20.49 10.44 -2.72
N LEU A 217 -21.68 10.90 -3.13
CA LEU A 217 -21.82 11.83 -4.25
C LEU A 217 -21.07 13.14 -4.00
N SER A 218 -21.14 13.70 -2.78
CA SER A 218 -20.43 14.94 -2.44
C SER A 218 -18.91 14.80 -2.51
N ILE A 219 -18.35 13.68 -2.04
CA ILE A 219 -16.90 13.40 -2.15
C ILE A 219 -16.52 13.26 -3.63
N ARG A 220 -17.33 12.52 -4.40
CA ARG A 220 -17.09 12.30 -5.83
C ARG A 220 -17.13 13.56 -6.66
N GLU A 221 -18.04 14.47 -6.34
CA GLU A 221 -18.15 15.79 -6.96
C GLU A 221 -16.87 16.62 -6.71
N GLN A 222 -16.38 16.67 -5.46
CA GLN A 222 -15.15 17.39 -5.13
C GLN A 222 -13.94 16.84 -5.90
N GLU A 223 -13.82 15.52 -6.01
CA GLU A 223 -12.76 14.92 -6.82
C GLU A 223 -12.84 15.29 -8.30
N PHE A 224 -14.06 15.39 -8.84
CA PHE A 224 -14.26 15.84 -10.22
C PHE A 224 -13.88 17.31 -10.40
N LEU A 225 -14.33 18.18 -9.50
CA LEU A 225 -14.04 19.62 -9.54
C LEU A 225 -12.55 19.93 -9.38
N LEU A 226 -11.82 19.04 -8.70
CA LEU A 226 -10.39 19.18 -8.42
C LEU A 226 -9.52 18.26 -9.30
N LEU A 227 -10.07 17.75 -10.41
CA LEU A 227 -9.32 16.95 -11.38
C LEU A 227 -8.06 17.70 -11.85
N GLY A 228 -6.96 16.95 -11.99
CA GLY A 228 -5.66 17.48 -12.39
C GLY A 228 -4.91 18.22 -11.28
N GLN A 229 -5.50 18.37 -10.09
CA GLN A 229 -4.85 18.98 -8.94
C GLN A 229 -4.27 17.95 -7.97
N ASP A 230 -3.20 18.30 -7.24
CA ASP A 230 -2.73 17.50 -6.11
C ASP A 230 -3.68 17.67 -4.91
N LEU A 231 -4.41 16.60 -4.59
CA LEU A 231 -5.43 16.57 -3.53
C LEU A 231 -4.87 16.16 -2.17
N LYS A 232 -3.63 15.69 -2.09
CA LYS A 232 -3.12 15.07 -0.86
C LYS A 232 -3.05 16.03 0.32
N ASP A 233 -2.82 17.31 0.05
CA ASP A 233 -2.66 18.39 1.04
C ASP A 233 -3.89 19.34 1.03
N LYS A 234 -4.95 18.98 0.29
CA LYS A 234 -6.15 19.80 0.16
C LYS A 234 -7.28 19.24 0.99
N ASN A 235 -8.06 20.16 1.56
CA ASN A 235 -9.34 19.81 2.11
C ASN A 235 -10.42 19.90 1.03
N ILE A 236 -11.40 19.02 1.14
CA ILE A 236 -12.59 19.00 0.30
C ILE A 236 -13.81 19.29 1.17
N LYS A 237 -14.82 19.92 0.58
CA LYS A 237 -16.11 20.14 1.24
C LYS A 237 -17.02 18.96 0.93
N PHE A 238 -17.41 18.21 1.95
CA PHE A 238 -18.24 17.01 1.75
C PHE A 238 -19.32 16.92 2.84
N TYR A 239 -20.38 16.18 2.53
CA TYR A 239 -21.42 15.85 3.49
C TYR A 239 -20.95 14.66 4.35
N ASN A 240 -20.82 14.84 5.65
CA ASN A 240 -20.45 13.79 6.58
C ASN A 240 -21.71 13.05 7.07
N PRO A 241 -21.84 11.73 6.78
CA PRO A 241 -23.04 10.97 7.11
C PRO A 241 -23.15 10.66 8.61
N ASN A 242 -22.05 10.70 9.36
CA ASN A 242 -22.01 10.36 10.79
C ASN A 242 -22.61 11.46 11.68
N ASN A 243 -22.52 12.72 11.28
CA ASN A 243 -23.03 13.87 12.04
C ASN A 243 -24.02 14.74 11.26
N LYS A 244 -24.30 14.37 10.01
CA LYS A 244 -25.32 14.94 9.14
C LYS A 244 -25.12 16.41 8.78
N ASN A 245 -23.87 16.85 8.63
CA ASN A 245 -23.52 18.22 8.24
C ASN A 245 -22.47 18.25 7.12
N ASN A 246 -22.20 19.44 6.57
CA ASN A 246 -21.09 19.63 5.65
C ASN A 246 -19.82 19.97 6.43
N GLU A 247 -18.74 19.27 6.13
CA GLU A 247 -17.42 19.47 6.74
C GLU A 247 -16.37 19.78 5.67
N GLU A 248 -15.24 20.31 6.12
CA GLU A 248 -14.05 20.52 5.31
C GLU A 248 -12.88 19.72 5.90
N LYS A 249 -12.52 18.62 5.24
CA LYS A 249 -11.46 17.68 5.69
C LYS A 249 -10.62 17.21 4.51
N ASN A 250 -9.48 16.60 4.79
CA ASN A 250 -8.71 15.90 3.76
C ASN A 250 -9.56 14.78 3.15
N ILE A 251 -9.39 14.53 1.85
CA ILE A 251 -10.15 13.51 1.14
C ILE A 251 -10.01 12.09 1.72
N ILE A 252 -8.85 11.71 2.25
CA ILE A 252 -8.70 10.41 2.95
C ILE A 252 -9.62 10.37 4.17
N GLN A 253 -9.67 11.45 4.95
CA GLN A 253 -10.54 11.55 6.13
C GLN A 253 -12.02 11.52 5.72
N ALA A 254 -12.39 12.19 4.63
CA ALA A 254 -13.76 12.12 4.12
C ALA A 254 -14.15 10.67 3.74
N TYR A 255 -13.25 9.94 3.08
CA TYR A 255 -13.43 8.53 2.78
C TYR A 255 -13.47 7.64 4.03
N GLN A 256 -12.70 7.96 5.07
CA GLN A 256 -12.74 7.27 6.37
C GLN A 256 -14.08 7.44 7.07
N GLU A 257 -14.62 8.65 7.10
CA GLU A 257 -15.94 8.95 7.67
C GLU A 257 -17.04 8.19 6.93
N LEU A 258 -16.99 8.19 5.59
CA LEU A 258 -17.91 7.44 4.75
C LEU A 258 -17.79 5.92 4.99
N TYR A 259 -16.58 5.38 5.02
CA TYR A 259 -16.35 3.97 5.29
C TYR A 259 -16.89 3.57 6.67
N LYS A 260 -16.67 4.39 7.70
CA LYS A 260 -17.17 4.13 9.05
C LYS A 260 -18.70 4.01 9.06
N ALA A 261 -19.40 4.95 8.43
CA ALA A 261 -20.86 4.90 8.32
C ALA A 261 -21.35 3.65 7.57
N ILE A 262 -20.64 3.26 6.50
CA ILE A 262 -20.92 2.05 5.73
C ILE A 262 -20.74 0.80 6.61
N ASN A 263 -19.61 0.71 7.31
CA ASN A 263 -19.28 -0.46 8.14
C ASN A 263 -20.29 -0.64 9.27
N GLU A 264 -20.69 0.44 9.94
CA GLU A 264 -21.74 0.41 10.97
C GLU A 264 -23.07 -0.15 10.46
N ILE A 265 -23.43 0.10 9.19
CA ILE A 265 -24.66 -0.48 8.60
C ILE A 265 -24.46 -1.95 8.23
N LEU A 266 -23.29 -2.33 7.74
CA LEU A 266 -23.03 -3.71 7.29
C LEU A 266 -22.81 -4.69 8.45
N GLU A 267 -22.45 -4.20 9.64
CA GLU A 267 -22.32 -5.01 10.86
C GLU A 267 -23.65 -5.20 11.62
N ASN A 268 -24.69 -4.44 11.29
CA ASN A 268 -26.03 -4.50 11.92
C ASN A 268 -27.05 -5.25 11.05
#